data_AF-A0A075M1M0-F1
#
_entry.id   AF-A0A075M1M0-F1
#
_cell.length_a   1.000
_cell.length_b   1.000
_cell.length_c   1.000
_cell.angle_alpha   90.00
_cell.angle_beta   90.00
_cell.angle_gamma   90.00
#
_symmetry.space_group_name_H-M   'P 1'
#
loop_
_entity.id
_entity.type
_entity.pdbx_description
1 polymer ?
#
loop_
_entity_poly.entity_id
_entity_poly.type
_entity_poly.pdbx_seq_one_letter_code
_entity_poly.pdbx_strand_id
1 'polypeptide(L)'
;LDTTKEELQQHELLQSFSETQDQTFLDKRCLDLIALFSNTIQEAHNAVGIIIRAKNKQEKKYGRVLIAEDWQEEIEATLRKVYHKIKTDAKIKNVDNYMFGAFCTTFENCLIQLQSWEQKNESQTVVTLHDW
;
A
#
# COMPACT_ATOMS: atom_id res chain seq x y z
N LEU A 1 16.64 -23.99 24.03
CA LEU A 1 15.68 -23.20 23.24
C LEU A 1 16.38 -22.90 21.93
N ASP A 2 15.87 -23.45 20.84
CA ASP A 2 16.56 -23.58 19.56
C ASP A 2 16.25 -22.37 18.68
N THR A 3 16.66 -21.18 19.14
CA THR A 3 16.34 -19.88 18.54
C THR A 3 16.68 -19.82 17.05
N THR A 4 17.74 -20.51 16.65
CA THR A 4 18.19 -20.62 15.24
C THR A 4 17.17 -21.35 14.37
N LYS A 5 16.48 -22.37 14.90
CA LYS A 5 15.45 -23.11 14.17
C LYS A 5 14.21 -22.26 13.92
N GLU A 6 13.81 -21.45 14.90
CA GLU A 6 12.69 -20.52 14.77
C GLU A 6 12.98 -19.41 13.75
N GLU A 7 14.19 -18.84 13.78
CA GLU A 7 14.63 -17.83 12.80
C GLU A 7 14.66 -18.39 11.37
N LEU A 8 15.20 -19.61 11.18
CA LEU A 8 15.19 -20.30 9.89
C LEU A 8 13.77 -20.52 9.37
N GLN A 9 12.86 -20.96 10.24
CA GLN A 9 11.46 -21.16 9.88
C GLN A 9 10.79 -19.84 9.45
N GLN A 10 11.01 -18.74 10.19
CA GLN A 10 10.46 -17.43 9.80
C GLN A 10 11.01 -16.98 8.44
N HIS A 11 12.30 -17.19 8.19
CA HIS A 11 12.93 -16.84 6.93
C HIS A 11 12.33 -17.63 5.75
N GLU A 12 12.14 -18.94 5.89
CA GLU A 12 11.49 -19.78 4.88
C GLU A 12 10.06 -19.30 4.57
N LEU A 13 9.28 -18.99 5.60
CA LEU A 13 7.92 -18.46 5.43
C LEU A 13 7.94 -17.13 4.67
N LEU A 14 8.83 -16.21 5.03
CA LEU A 14 8.98 -14.91 4.37
C LEU A 14 9.40 -15.03 2.91
N GLN A 15 10.22 -16.01 2.55
CA GLN A 15 10.61 -16.26 1.15
C GLN A 15 9.42 -16.64 0.26
N SER A 16 8.42 -17.33 0.82
CA SER A 16 7.19 -17.74 0.10
C SER A 16 6.02 -16.76 0.29
N PHE A 17 6.23 -15.64 0.99
CA PHE A 17 5.14 -14.75 1.41
C PHE A 17 4.34 -14.18 0.23
N SER A 18 5.00 -13.75 -0.84
CA SER A 18 4.33 -13.15 -1.98
C SER A 18 3.54 -14.15 -2.82
N GLU A 19 3.84 -15.44 -2.70
CA GLU A 19 3.17 -16.53 -3.41
C GLU A 19 1.97 -17.09 -2.64
N THR A 20 1.89 -16.82 -1.33
CA THR A 20 0.87 -17.37 -0.43
C THR A 20 -0.18 -16.34 -0.03
N GLN A 21 -0.05 -15.10 -0.51
CA GLN A 21 -0.93 -14.00 -0.12
C GLN A 21 -2.02 -13.73 -1.16
N ASP A 22 -3.14 -14.43 -1.04
CA ASP A 22 -4.25 -14.37 -2.01
C ASP A 22 -5.31 -13.29 -1.69
N GLN A 23 -5.26 -12.67 -0.51
CA GLN A 23 -6.29 -11.72 -0.05
C GLN A 23 -5.81 -10.27 0.00
N THR A 24 -5.21 -9.81 -1.09
CA THR A 24 -4.68 -8.44 -1.19
C THR A 24 -4.69 -7.92 -2.63
N PHE A 25 -4.77 -6.60 -2.78
CA PHE A 25 -4.57 -5.91 -4.07
C PHE A 25 -3.09 -5.64 -4.37
N LEU A 26 -2.19 -5.96 -3.44
CA LEU A 26 -0.76 -5.70 -3.57
C LEU A 26 -0.11 -6.67 -4.54
N ASP A 27 0.66 -6.14 -5.48
CA ASP A 27 1.42 -6.94 -6.41
C ASP A 27 2.61 -7.66 -5.75
N LYS A 28 3.20 -8.60 -6.49
CA LYS A 28 4.35 -9.38 -6.01
C LYS A 28 5.51 -8.50 -5.55
N ARG A 29 5.78 -7.36 -6.20
CA ARG A 29 6.90 -6.46 -5.84
C ARG A 29 6.66 -5.82 -4.48
N CYS A 30 5.43 -5.37 -4.21
CA CYS A 30 5.05 -4.80 -2.93
C CYS A 30 5.14 -5.85 -1.82
N LEU A 31 4.68 -7.08 -2.08
CA LEU A 31 4.75 -8.18 -1.12
C LEU A 31 6.20 -8.62 -0.86
N ASP A 32 7.04 -8.71 -1.88
CA ASP A 32 8.46 -9.02 -1.74
C ASP A 32 9.19 -7.94 -0.92
N LEU A 33 8.86 -6.65 -1.12
CA LEU A 33 9.40 -5.57 -0.28
C LEU A 33 8.93 -5.69 1.17
N ILE A 34 7.66 -6.02 1.42
CA ILE A 34 7.16 -6.21 2.77
C ILE A 34 7.89 -7.36 3.47
N ALA A 35 8.07 -8.50 2.78
CA ALA A 35 8.79 -9.63 3.32
C ALA A 35 10.26 -9.28 3.61
N LEU A 36 10.93 -8.57 2.71
CA LEU A 36 12.34 -8.17 2.84
C LEU A 36 12.62 -7.35 4.11
N PHE A 37 11.65 -6.53 4.55
CA PHE A 37 11.79 -5.65 5.72
C PHE A 37 11.13 -6.20 6.99
N SER A 38 10.58 -7.43 6.94
CA SER A 38 9.98 -8.09 8.09
C SER A 38 10.93 -9.13 8.68
N ASN A 39 10.95 -9.27 10.00
CA ASN A 39 11.69 -10.33 10.68
C ASN A 39 10.83 -11.58 10.89
N THR A 40 9.51 -11.41 10.88
CA THR A 40 8.56 -12.50 11.06
C THR A 40 7.43 -12.42 10.04
N ILE A 41 6.81 -13.56 9.76
CA ILE A 41 5.63 -13.63 8.90
C ILE A 41 4.47 -12.77 9.45
N GLN A 42 4.39 -12.66 10.79
CA GLN A 42 3.37 -11.87 11.46
C GLN A 42 3.55 -10.36 11.22
N GLU A 43 4.79 -9.87 11.19
CA GLU A 43 5.10 -8.49 10.81
C GLU A 43 4.70 -8.20 9.36
N ALA A 44 4.99 -9.14 8.44
CA ALA A 44 4.62 -9.01 7.03
C ALA A 44 3.09 -8.94 6.85
N HIS A 45 2.33 -9.84 7.49
CA HIS A 45 0.87 -9.79 7.48
C HIS A 45 0.32 -8.52 8.12
N ASN A 46 0.94 -8.03 9.20
CA ASN A 46 0.51 -6.79 9.83
C ASN A 46 0.69 -5.60 8.89
N ALA A 47 1.82 -5.50 8.18
CA ALA A 47 2.07 -4.45 7.20
C ALA A 47 1.00 -4.45 6.09
N VAL A 48 0.67 -5.61 5.51
CA VAL A 48 -0.43 -5.76 4.54
C VAL A 48 -1.75 -5.27 5.14
N GLY A 49 -2.07 -5.71 6.37
CA GLY A 49 -3.28 -5.29 7.07
C GLY A 49 -3.34 -3.78 7.32
N ILE A 50 -2.22 -3.13 7.63
CA ILE A 50 -2.14 -1.67 7.79
C ILE A 50 -2.48 -0.97 6.49
N ILE A 51 -1.93 -1.43 5.37
CA ILE A 51 -2.15 -0.84 4.05
C ILE A 51 -3.62 -0.97 3.65
N ILE A 52 -4.23 -2.15 3.83
CA ILE A 52 -5.66 -2.38 3.57
C ILE A 52 -6.53 -1.46 4.45
N ARG A 53 -6.23 -1.34 5.75
CA ARG A 53 -6.97 -0.44 6.65
C ARG A 53 -6.83 1.03 6.25
N ALA A 54 -5.65 1.45 5.79
CA ALA A 54 -5.41 2.81 5.31
C ALA A 54 -6.24 3.11 4.06
N LYS A 55 -6.28 2.19 3.09
CA LYS A 55 -7.14 2.27 1.90
C LYS A 55 -8.61 2.42 2.30
N ASN A 56 -9.13 1.48 3.10
CA ASN A 56 -10.53 1.47 3.52
C ASN A 56 -10.92 2.77 4.26
N LYS A 57 -10.01 3.34 5.05
CA LYS A 57 -10.23 4.62 5.73
C LYS A 57 -10.40 5.77 4.73
N GLN A 58 -9.57 5.85 3.69
CA GLN A 58 -9.68 6.91 2.70
C GLN A 58 -10.90 6.70 1.80
N GLU A 59 -11.19 5.47 1.36
CA GLU A 59 -12.41 5.18 0.61
C GLU A 59 -13.67 5.61 1.36
N LYS A 60 -13.74 5.32 2.67
CA LYS A 60 -14.84 5.78 3.54
C LYS A 60 -14.89 7.30 3.67
N LYS A 61 -13.74 7.97 3.79
CA LYS A 61 -13.65 9.44 3.91
C LYS A 61 -14.17 10.15 2.64
N TYR A 62 -13.85 9.60 1.48
CA TYR A 62 -14.21 10.17 0.17
C TYR A 62 -15.51 9.61 -0.42
N GLY A 63 -16.12 8.60 0.22
CA GLY A 63 -17.35 7.97 -0.26
C GLY A 63 -17.16 7.26 -1.61
N ARG A 64 -15.97 6.74 -1.88
CA ARG A 64 -15.57 6.21 -3.19
C ARG A 64 -14.66 4.99 -3.04
N VAL A 65 -14.82 4.02 -3.93
CA VAL A 65 -13.92 2.86 -4.04
C VAL A 65 -12.74 3.22 -4.94
N LEU A 66 -11.53 2.88 -4.49
CA LEU A 66 -10.28 2.95 -5.24
C LEU A 66 -9.90 1.54 -5.70
N ILE A 67 -9.78 1.36 -7.01
CA ILE A 67 -9.18 0.16 -7.60
C ILE A 67 -7.67 0.28 -7.44
N ALA A 68 -7.14 -0.26 -6.35
CA ALA A 68 -5.75 -0.01 -5.93
C ALA A 68 -4.72 -0.76 -6.78
N GLU A 69 -5.15 -1.75 -7.55
CA GLU A 69 -4.39 -2.46 -8.57
C GLU A 69 -3.84 -1.51 -9.65
N ASP A 70 -4.51 -0.39 -9.92
CA ASP A 70 -4.06 0.63 -10.88
C ASP A 70 -2.98 1.58 -10.31
N TRP A 71 -2.68 1.50 -9.01
CA TRP A 71 -1.82 2.45 -8.28
C TRP A 71 -0.61 1.78 -7.61
N GLN A 72 -0.15 0.65 -8.14
CA GLN A 72 0.93 -0.14 -7.54
C GLN A 72 2.26 0.63 -7.49
N GLU A 73 2.51 1.55 -8.42
CA GLU A 73 3.73 2.38 -8.42
C GLU A 73 3.77 3.33 -7.23
N GLU A 74 2.65 4.00 -6.92
CA GLU A 74 2.51 4.90 -5.78
C GLU A 74 2.60 4.14 -4.46
N ILE A 75 2.01 2.95 -4.40
CA ILE A 75 2.07 2.05 -3.25
C ILE A 75 3.52 1.61 -3.01
N GLU A 76 4.21 1.10 -4.03
CA GLU A 76 5.59 0.65 -3.95
C GLU A 76 6.53 1.80 -3.55
N ALA A 77 6.38 2.97 -4.18
CA ALA A 77 7.15 4.16 -3.85
C ALA A 77 6.94 4.58 -2.38
N THR A 78 5.73 4.41 -1.86
CA THR A 78 5.41 4.66 -0.45
C THR A 78 6.08 3.65 0.47
N LEU A 79 6.02 2.34 0.15
CA LEU A 79 6.74 1.31 0.90
C LEU A 79 8.22 1.63 1.02
N ARG A 80 8.88 1.96 -0.10
CA ARG A 80 10.31 2.28 -0.12
C ARG A 80 10.64 3.49 0.77
N LYS A 81 9.84 4.55 0.69
CA LYS A 81 9.99 5.75 1.54
C LYS A 81 9.80 5.40 3.02
N VAL A 82 8.77 4.61 3.34
CA VAL A 82 8.45 4.21 4.71
C VAL A 82 9.60 3.40 5.31
N TYR A 83 10.04 2.33 4.64
CA TYR A 83 11.12 1.49 5.14
C TYR A 83 12.45 2.22 5.22
N HIS A 84 12.77 3.08 4.24
CA HIS A 84 13.95 3.94 4.33
C HIS A 84 13.88 4.84 5.57
N LYS A 85 12.73 5.47 5.83
CA LYS A 85 12.56 6.38 6.96
C LYS A 85 12.64 5.65 8.30
N ILE A 86 11.98 4.50 8.45
CA ILE A 86 12.04 3.67 9.66
C ILE A 86 13.49 3.28 9.99
N LYS A 87 14.27 2.93 8.96
CA LYS A 87 15.68 2.55 9.14
C LYS A 87 16.59 3.72 9.51
N THR A 88 16.26 4.94 9.09
CA THR A 88 17.16 6.10 9.20
C THR A 88 16.75 7.12 10.25
N ASP A 89 15.52 7.08 10.75
CA ASP A 89 14.99 8.05 11.71
C ASP A 89 14.57 7.38 13.02
N ALA A 90 15.49 7.40 13.99
CA ALA A 90 15.27 6.85 15.33
C ALA A 90 14.14 7.54 16.12
N LYS A 91 13.58 8.66 15.63
CA LYS A 91 12.41 9.31 16.26
C LYS A 91 11.11 8.55 15.99
N ILE A 92 11.08 7.67 14.98
CA ILE A 92 9.92 6.81 14.70
C ILE A 92 9.87 5.71 15.76
N LYS A 93 9.04 5.91 16.79
CA LYS A 93 8.85 4.94 17.86
C LYS A 93 7.73 3.92 17.58
N ASN A 94 6.80 4.28 16.70
CA ASN A 94 5.68 3.44 16.32
C ASN A 94 5.63 3.32 14.80
N VAL A 95 6.20 2.22 14.30
CA VAL A 95 6.30 1.90 12.88
C VAL A 95 4.92 1.77 12.25
N ASP A 96 4.01 1.07 12.92
CA ASP A 96 2.66 0.81 12.41
C ASP A 96 1.87 2.10 12.16
N ASN A 97 1.89 3.03 13.13
CA ASN A 97 1.24 4.32 13.00
C ASN A 97 1.88 5.18 11.92
N TYR A 98 3.20 5.12 11.79
CA TYR A 98 3.91 5.86 10.74
C TYR A 98 3.54 5.33 9.35
N MET A 99 3.59 4.01 9.17
CA MET A 99 3.19 3.35 7.93
C MET A 99 1.72 3.65 7.60
N PHE A 100 0.81 3.51 8.56
CA PHE A 100 -0.61 3.82 8.39
C PHE A 100 -0.84 5.26 7.93
N GLY A 101 -0.15 6.22 8.56
CA GLY A 101 -0.22 7.64 8.20
C GLY A 101 0.28 7.90 6.77
N ALA A 102 1.42 7.30 6.40
CA ALA A 102 1.98 7.45 5.07
C ALA A 102 1.04 6.91 3.98
N PHE A 103 0.49 5.72 4.18
CA PHE A 103 -0.47 5.14 3.24
C PHE A 103 -1.81 5.87 3.20
N CYS A 104 -2.28 6.44 4.32
CA CYS A 104 -3.44 7.33 4.30
C CYS A 104 -3.22 8.50 3.34
N THR A 105 -2.06 9.15 3.39
CA THR A 105 -1.71 10.24 2.46
C THR A 105 -1.62 9.76 1.02
N THR A 106 -1.01 8.59 0.78
CA THR A 106 -0.89 8.04 -0.58
C THR A 106 -2.25 7.75 -1.19
N PHE A 107 -3.14 7.05 -0.49
CA PHE A 107 -4.47 6.74 -1.01
C PHE A 107 -5.37 7.97 -1.14
N GLU A 108 -5.23 8.96 -0.25
CA GLU A 108 -5.86 10.27 -0.40
C GLU A 108 -5.45 10.95 -1.70
N ASN A 109 -4.14 10.98 -2.01
CA ASN A 109 -3.65 11.54 -3.26
C ASN A 109 -4.15 10.78 -4.49
N CYS A 110 -4.19 9.44 -4.44
CA CYS A 110 -4.73 8.61 -5.53
C CYS A 110 -6.20 8.97 -5.81
N LEU A 111 -7.02 9.10 -4.77
CA LEU A 111 -8.44 9.46 -4.89
C LEU A 111 -8.64 10.87 -5.46
N ILE A 112 -7.85 11.85 -5.00
CA ILE A 112 -7.88 13.23 -5.53
C ILE A 112 -7.49 13.26 -7.01
N GLN A 113 -6.46 12.49 -7.38
CA GLN A 113 -6.03 12.40 -8.77
C GLN A 113 -7.10 11.73 -9.63
N LEU A 114 -7.69 10.62 -9.19
CA LEU A 114 -8.80 9.96 -9.87
C LEU A 114 -9.97 10.92 -10.13
N GLN A 115 -10.38 11.68 -9.11
CA GLN A 115 -11.43 12.69 -9.24
C GLN A 115 -11.09 13.77 -10.27
N SER A 116 -9.83 14.22 -10.28
CA SER A 116 -9.38 15.26 -11.22
C SER A 116 -9.38 14.77 -12.67
N TRP A 117 -9.05 13.50 -12.91
CA TRP A 117 -9.09 12.89 -14.23
C TRP A 117 -10.52 12.77 -14.77
N GLU A 118 -11.47 12.36 -13.93
CA GLU A 118 -12.88 12.27 -14.29
C GLU A 118 -13.46 13.64 -14.65
N GLN A 119 -13.21 14.67 -13.83
CA GLN A 119 -13.68 16.03 -14.10
C GLN A 119 -13.16 16.58 -15.42
N LYS A 120 -11.89 16.28 -15.76
CA LYS A 120 -11.30 16.67 -17.04
C LYS A 120 -11.99 15.98 -18.22
N ASN A 121 -12.31 14.69 -18.09
CA ASN A 121 -12.97 13.92 -19.14
C ASN A 121 -14.44 14.33 -19.32
N GLU A 122 -15.16 14.65 -18.24
CA GLU A 122 -16.51 15.23 -18.29
C GLU A 122 -16.53 16.60 -18.98
N SER A 123 -15.53 17.45 -18.68
CA SER A 123 -15.40 18.77 -19.33
C SER A 123 -15.11 18.67 -20.82
N GLN A 124 -14.46 17.59 -21.28
CA GLN A 124 -14.15 17.35 -22.70
C GLN A 124 -15.32 16.71 -23.48
N THR A 125 -16.28 16.08 -22.81
CA THR A 125 -17.43 15.41 -23.45
C THR A 125 -18.62 16.34 -23.72
N VAL A 126 -18.50 17.64 -23.44
CA VAL A 126 -19.41 18.66 -23.98
C VAL A 126 -19.18 18.76 -25.49
N VAL A 127 -19.75 17.82 -26.24
CA VAL A 127 -19.86 17.89 -27.69
C VAL A 127 -20.72 19.11 -28.00
N THR A 128 -20.10 20.16 -28.50
CA THR A 128 -20.82 21.26 -29.16
C THR A 128 -21.51 20.64 -30.38
N LEU A 129 -22.80 20.32 -30.23
CA LEU A 129 -23.66 20.03 -31.37
C LEU A 129 -23.70 21.32 -32.18
N HIS A 130 -22.90 21.39 -33.25
CA HIS A 130 -23.12 22.38 -34.28
C HIS A 130 -24.40 21.97 -35.01
N ASP A 131 -25.48 22.70 -34.74
CA ASP A 131 -26.69 22.66 -35.57
C ASP A 131 -26.28 23.04 -37.00
N TRP A 132 -26.50 22.13 -37.94
CA TRP A 132 -26.36 22.36 -39.39
C TRP A 132 -27.67 22.84 -39.98
#